data_AF-A0A0J1CYP8-F1
#
_entry.id   AF-A0A0J1CYP8-F1
#
_cell.length_a   1.000
_cell.length_b   1.000
_cell.length_c   1.000
_cell.angle_alpha   90.00
_cell.angle_beta   90.00
_cell.angle_gamma   90.00
#
_symmetry.space_group_name_H-M   'P 1'
#
loop_
_entity.id
_entity.type
_entity.pdbx_description
1 polymer ?
#
loop_
_entity_poly.entity_id
_entity_poly.type
_entity_poly.pdbx_seq_one_letter_code
_entity_poly.pdbx_strand_id
1 'polypeptide(L)'
;MSAWTTGLRRTGWMAAAAGILLAGGHVYAADASSAASAASSEIAPAERLLFMSTHLKGVQPHTELDYAVDRTRPAAREKDTVKVLVLSADNANGDALVSDHGGKVEVPGEGLPCNPVILYFLEHDIAEMEQLTGGQRRYFQRRVRLALAASPAITPVIRDAQGKKVTAKQIVIQPYLDDPNSARFSQYIGKRYTFVMSEAVPGQVLLIRTEVPGANNDFAHPVQSETLSYQGALRSLSPLPGKKAPDKDVNAPRASR
;
A
#
# COMPACT_ATOMS: atom_id res chain seq x y z
N MET A 1 24.25 51.86 -3.30
CA MET A 1 24.91 51.87 -1.98
C MET A 1 25.49 50.47 -1.79
N SER A 2 26.68 50.19 -2.34
CA SER A 2 28.01 50.39 -1.70
C SER A 2 28.13 49.53 -0.43
N ALA A 3 29.09 48.64 -0.17
CA ALA A 3 30.41 48.30 -0.72
C ALA A 3 30.78 46.91 -0.14
N TRP A 4 31.39 45.99 -0.90
CA TRP A 4 32.82 45.62 -0.84
C TRP A 4 33.47 45.70 0.56
N THR A 5 34.07 44.58 1.03
CA THR A 5 35.50 44.54 1.39
C THR A 5 36.00 43.13 1.73
N THR A 6 37.19 42.89 1.19
CA THR A 6 38.09 41.73 1.21
C THR A 6 38.88 41.64 2.52
N GLY A 7 39.40 40.45 2.88
CA GLY A 7 40.35 40.34 4.01
C GLY A 7 41.04 38.99 4.15
N LEU A 8 42.11 38.78 3.39
CA LEU A 8 43.05 37.66 3.42
C LEU A 8 44.23 37.94 4.38
N ARG A 9 44.63 37.02 5.28
CA ARG A 9 46.00 36.86 5.86
C ARG A 9 46.19 35.41 6.33
N ARG A 10 47.05 34.56 5.72
CA ARG A 10 48.51 34.30 5.98
C ARG A 10 48.79 34.15 7.49
N THR A 11 49.26 33.02 8.03
CA THR A 11 50.59 32.34 7.95
C THR A 11 50.48 31.13 8.92
N GLY A 12 50.96 29.90 8.71
CA GLY A 12 52.27 29.47 8.21
C GLY A 12 53.25 29.27 9.37
N TRP A 13 53.21 28.14 10.10
CA TRP A 13 54.28 27.70 11.01
C TRP A 13 54.62 26.22 10.75
N MET A 14 55.88 25.99 10.42
CA MET A 14 56.52 24.68 10.21
C MET A 14 57.07 24.11 11.53
N ALA A 15 57.01 22.78 11.62
CA ALA A 15 58.01 21.82 12.09
C ALA A 15 58.52 21.85 13.55
N ALA A 16 58.42 20.70 14.22
CA ALA A 16 59.58 19.98 14.75
C ALA A 16 59.23 18.50 15.01
N ALA A 17 60.16 17.62 14.64
CA ALA A 17 60.11 16.17 14.76
C ALA A 17 60.67 15.67 16.09
N ALA A 18 60.22 14.51 16.56
CA ALA A 18 61.02 13.59 17.38
C ALA A 18 60.40 12.19 17.30
N GLY A 19 61.19 11.22 16.80
CA GLY A 19 60.79 9.82 16.70
C GLY A 19 61.02 9.05 18.00
N ILE A 20 60.22 8.00 18.21
CA ILE A 20 60.56 6.85 19.05
C ILE A 20 60.06 5.59 18.32
N LEU A 21 61.01 4.73 17.94
CA LEU A 21 60.80 3.33 17.60
C LEU A 21 60.62 2.54 18.90
N LEU A 22 59.54 1.76 19.03
CA LEU A 22 59.51 0.55 19.86
C LEU A 22 58.51 -0.44 19.25
N ALA A 23 59.01 -1.65 19.02
CA ALA A 23 58.33 -2.79 18.46
C ALA A 23 57.28 -3.38 19.43
N GLY A 24 56.19 -3.93 18.89
CA GLY A 24 55.27 -4.76 19.67
C GLY A 24 53.94 -5.06 18.96
N GLY A 25 53.79 -6.30 18.48
CA GLY A 25 52.58 -7.12 18.62
C GLY A 25 51.24 -6.64 18.02
N HIS A 26 50.84 -7.31 16.93
CA HIS A 26 49.48 -7.70 16.56
C HIS A 26 48.28 -6.79 16.92
N VAL A 27 47.72 -6.14 15.90
CA VAL A 27 46.26 -6.21 15.66
C VAL A 27 46.04 -6.22 14.14
N TYR A 28 45.44 -7.29 13.63
CA TYR A 28 44.79 -7.26 12.31
C TYR A 28 43.66 -6.23 12.39
N ALA A 29 43.90 -5.02 11.91
CA ALA A 29 42.79 -4.15 11.53
C ALA A 29 42.22 -4.74 10.23
N ALA A 30 41.23 -5.62 10.37
CA ALA A 30 40.35 -5.96 9.28
C ALA A 30 39.77 -4.65 8.77
N ASP A 31 40.15 -4.27 7.54
CA ASP A 31 39.39 -3.33 6.73
C ASP A 31 38.01 -3.96 6.54
N ALA A 32 37.13 -3.72 7.51
CA ALA A 32 35.72 -4.00 7.40
C ALA A 32 35.21 -3.10 6.29
N SER A 33 35.21 -3.67 5.08
CA SER A 33 34.57 -3.16 3.89
C SER A 33 33.35 -2.35 4.29
N SER A 34 33.43 -1.04 4.13
CA SER A 34 32.27 -0.14 4.17
C SER A 34 31.38 -0.52 2.99
N ALA A 35 30.65 -1.61 3.14
CA ALA A 35 29.42 -1.86 2.42
C ALA A 35 28.33 -1.05 3.11
N ALA A 36 28.52 0.27 3.16
CA ALA A 36 27.40 1.20 3.22
C ALA A 36 26.66 0.99 1.90
N SER A 37 25.73 0.03 1.93
CA SER A 37 24.87 -0.35 0.82
C SER A 37 24.34 0.92 0.20
N ALA A 38 24.78 1.21 -1.02
CA ALA A 38 24.07 2.12 -1.89
C ALA A 38 22.62 1.64 -1.89
N ALA A 39 21.72 2.44 -1.34
CA ALA A 39 20.29 2.17 -1.43
C ALA A 39 19.99 2.11 -2.94
N SER A 40 19.80 0.90 -3.45
CA SER A 40 19.50 0.68 -4.85
C SER A 40 18.26 1.47 -5.20
N SER A 41 18.30 2.26 -6.27
CA SER A 41 17.15 2.93 -6.89
C SER A 41 16.10 1.94 -7.43
N GLU A 42 16.18 0.67 -7.05
CA GLU A 42 15.27 -0.39 -7.44
C GLU A 42 14.04 -0.38 -6.53
N ILE A 43 12.88 -0.47 -7.17
CA ILE A 43 11.59 -0.55 -6.47
C ILE A 43 11.53 -1.86 -5.69
N ALA A 44 11.25 -1.76 -4.38
CA ALA A 44 11.26 -2.89 -3.47
C ALA A 44 10.28 -3.99 -3.92
N PRO A 45 10.56 -5.28 -3.67
CA PRO A 45 9.70 -6.38 -4.10
C PRO A 45 8.25 -6.26 -3.62
N ALA A 46 8.04 -5.80 -2.38
CA ALA A 46 6.71 -5.59 -1.81
C ALA A 46 5.95 -4.45 -2.51
N GLU A 47 6.61 -3.32 -2.76
CA GLU A 47 6.02 -2.19 -3.52
C GLU A 47 5.64 -2.63 -4.94
N ARG A 48 6.51 -3.39 -5.61
CA ARG A 48 6.23 -3.93 -6.95
C ARG A 48 5.04 -4.88 -6.95
N LEU A 49 4.96 -5.77 -5.95
CA LEU A 49 3.86 -6.70 -5.80
C LEU A 49 2.53 -5.98 -5.57
N LEU A 50 2.50 -4.92 -4.76
CA LEU A 50 1.24 -4.23 -4.40
C LEU A 50 0.79 -3.19 -5.43
N PHE A 51 1.71 -2.49 -6.10
CA PHE A 51 1.36 -1.30 -6.88
C PHE A 51 1.72 -1.36 -8.36
N MET A 52 2.69 -2.19 -8.75
CA MET A 52 3.19 -2.26 -10.13
C MET A 52 2.75 -3.51 -10.88
N SER A 53 2.03 -4.41 -10.22
CA SER A 53 1.54 -5.64 -10.82
C SER A 53 0.15 -5.43 -11.41
N THR A 54 -0.10 -5.96 -12.61
CA THR A 54 -1.40 -5.89 -13.30
C THR A 54 -2.38 -6.88 -12.69
N HIS A 55 -2.92 -6.54 -11.51
CA HIS A 55 -3.75 -7.46 -10.72
C HIS A 55 -5.05 -7.87 -11.40
N LEU A 56 -5.59 -7.01 -12.27
CA LEU A 56 -6.86 -7.22 -12.95
C LEU A 56 -6.71 -7.96 -14.29
N LYS A 57 -5.50 -8.47 -14.61
CA LYS A 57 -5.28 -9.31 -15.79
C LYS A 57 -6.21 -10.54 -15.77
N GLY A 58 -6.86 -10.81 -16.89
CA GLY A 58 -7.85 -11.86 -17.08
C GLY A 58 -9.25 -11.51 -16.59
N VAL A 59 -9.44 -10.36 -15.92
CA VAL A 59 -10.77 -9.90 -15.49
C VAL A 59 -11.48 -9.24 -16.68
N GLN A 60 -12.67 -9.74 -16.99
CA GLN A 60 -13.44 -9.26 -18.13
C GLN A 60 -14.08 -7.90 -17.83
N PRO A 61 -14.24 -7.02 -18.84
CA PRO A 61 -15.09 -5.83 -18.71
C PRO A 61 -16.46 -6.15 -18.13
N HIS A 62 -17.02 -5.22 -17.35
CA HIS A 62 -18.31 -5.34 -16.66
C HIS A 62 -18.33 -6.45 -15.59
N THR A 63 -17.17 -6.80 -15.06
CA THR A 63 -17.03 -7.66 -13.89
C THR A 63 -16.87 -6.80 -12.65
N GLU A 64 -17.72 -7.03 -11.65
CA GLU A 64 -17.64 -6.44 -10.34
C GLU A 64 -16.92 -7.42 -9.39
N LEU A 65 -15.90 -6.95 -8.70
CA LEU A 65 -15.22 -7.69 -7.63
C LEU A 65 -15.74 -7.20 -6.29
N ASP A 66 -16.30 -8.10 -5.50
CA ASP A 66 -16.89 -7.80 -4.20
C ASP A 66 -15.89 -8.10 -3.07
N TYR A 67 -15.77 -7.14 -2.15
CA TYR A 67 -14.95 -7.24 -0.96
C TYR A 67 -15.79 -6.93 0.28
N ALA A 68 -15.81 -7.83 1.25
CA ALA A 68 -16.42 -7.57 2.54
C ALA A 68 -15.43 -6.82 3.43
N VAL A 69 -15.92 -5.81 4.13
CA VAL A 69 -15.17 -5.05 5.11
C VAL A 69 -15.76 -5.31 6.49
N ASP A 70 -14.93 -5.77 7.42
CA ASP A 70 -15.26 -5.92 8.83
C ASP A 70 -14.38 -4.98 9.66
N ARG A 71 -15.02 -4.05 10.38
CA ARG A 71 -14.36 -3.09 11.29
C ARG A 71 -14.74 -3.40 12.72
N THR A 72 -13.75 -3.44 13.60
CA THR A 72 -13.92 -3.59 15.04
C THR A 72 -13.15 -2.49 15.75
N ARG A 73 -13.84 -1.80 16.66
CA ARG A 73 -13.32 -0.80 17.61
C ARG A 73 -13.89 -1.14 19.00
N PRO A 74 -13.35 -0.59 20.10
CA PRO A 74 -13.76 -0.99 21.45
C PRO A 74 -15.27 -0.92 21.73
N ALA A 75 -15.99 0.00 21.08
CA ALA A 75 -17.43 0.20 21.26
C ALA A 75 -18.28 -0.05 20.00
N ALA A 76 -17.68 -0.48 18.89
CA ALA A 76 -18.39 -0.57 17.62
C ALA A 76 -17.89 -1.73 16.75
N ARG A 77 -18.84 -2.38 16.09
CA ARG A 77 -18.58 -3.34 15.02
C ARG A 77 -19.41 -2.90 13.82
N GLU A 78 -18.76 -2.81 12.68
CA GLU A 78 -19.36 -2.32 11.44
C GLU A 78 -18.99 -3.27 10.31
N LYS A 79 -19.95 -3.50 9.42
CA LYS A 79 -19.76 -4.25 8.20
C LYS A 79 -20.09 -3.36 7.02
N ASP A 80 -19.29 -3.48 5.97
CA ASP A 80 -19.48 -2.77 4.71
C ASP A 80 -19.11 -3.69 3.54
N THR A 81 -19.40 -3.25 2.32
CA THR A 81 -19.01 -3.93 1.08
C THR A 81 -18.40 -2.90 0.14
N VAL A 82 -17.18 -3.19 -0.30
CA VAL A 82 -16.46 -2.41 -1.31
C VAL A 82 -16.48 -3.18 -2.62
N LYS A 83 -16.74 -2.47 -3.70
CA LYS A 83 -16.89 -3.03 -5.05
C LYS A 83 -15.86 -2.41 -5.97
N VAL A 84 -15.26 -3.24 -6.82
CA VAL A 84 -14.40 -2.79 -7.92
C VAL A 84 -15.01 -3.22 -9.24
N LEU A 85 -15.53 -2.26 -10.00
CA LEU A 85 -16.08 -2.50 -11.33
C LEU A 85 -14.99 -2.31 -12.39
N VAL A 86 -14.64 -3.39 -13.08
CA VAL A 86 -13.68 -3.36 -14.19
C VAL A 86 -14.36 -2.89 -15.48
N LEU A 87 -13.89 -1.78 -16.06
CA LEU A 87 -14.48 -1.20 -17.28
C LEU A 87 -13.75 -1.63 -18.55
N SER A 88 -12.42 -1.69 -18.53
CA SER A 88 -11.58 -2.14 -19.64
C SER A 88 -10.97 -3.52 -19.38
N ALA A 89 -10.71 -4.28 -20.45
CA ALA A 89 -10.08 -5.59 -20.32
C ALA A 89 -8.70 -5.43 -19.67
N ASP A 90 -8.38 -6.32 -18.72
CA ASP A 90 -7.15 -6.27 -17.93
C ASP A 90 -6.93 -4.96 -17.15
N ASN A 91 -7.96 -4.11 -17.04
CA ASN A 91 -7.85 -2.71 -16.61
C ASN A 91 -6.80 -1.91 -17.40
N ALA A 92 -6.69 -2.16 -18.71
CA ALA A 92 -5.67 -1.56 -19.58
C ALA A 92 -5.70 -0.02 -19.59
N ASN A 93 -6.86 0.59 -19.34
CA ASN A 93 -7.02 2.04 -19.27
C ASN A 93 -6.85 2.60 -17.84
N GLY A 94 -6.66 1.75 -16.83
CA GLY A 94 -6.66 2.18 -15.42
C GLY A 94 -8.00 2.78 -14.97
N ASP A 95 -9.12 2.31 -15.55
CA ASP A 95 -10.45 2.91 -15.44
C ASP A 95 -11.40 2.14 -14.52
N ALA A 96 -10.91 1.14 -13.79
CA ALA A 96 -11.71 0.44 -12.79
C ALA A 96 -12.26 1.41 -11.73
N LEU A 97 -13.57 1.29 -11.44
CA LEU A 97 -14.26 2.17 -10.50
C LEU A 97 -14.40 1.48 -9.14
N VAL A 98 -14.19 2.24 -8.07
CA VAL A 98 -14.42 1.79 -6.70
C VAL A 98 -15.69 2.41 -6.15
N SER A 99 -16.49 1.63 -5.43
CA SER A 99 -17.65 2.12 -4.67
C SER A 99 -17.82 1.37 -3.36
N ASP A 100 -18.37 2.05 -2.36
CA ASP A 100 -18.78 1.48 -1.07
C ASP A 100 -20.25 1.85 -0.77
N HIS A 101 -20.71 1.71 0.47
CA HIS A 101 -22.09 2.07 0.85
C HIS A 101 -22.44 3.54 0.58
N GLY A 102 -21.45 4.44 0.56
CA GLY A 102 -21.62 5.86 0.27
C GLY A 102 -21.72 6.17 -1.22
N GLY A 103 -21.49 5.18 -2.09
CA GLY A 103 -21.52 5.30 -3.54
C GLY A 103 -20.11 5.27 -4.14
N LYS A 104 -19.94 5.96 -5.27
CA LYS A 104 -18.67 5.99 -6.00
C LYS A 104 -17.61 6.73 -5.18
N VAL A 105 -16.41 6.15 -5.07
CA VAL A 105 -15.26 6.73 -4.38
C VAL A 105 -14.16 7.04 -5.37
N GLU A 106 -13.62 8.26 -5.28
CA GLU A 106 -12.41 8.63 -6.03
C GLU A 106 -11.18 8.13 -5.27
N VAL A 107 -10.36 7.34 -5.95
CA VAL A 107 -9.16 6.75 -5.39
C VAL A 107 -7.94 7.37 -6.07
N PRO A 108 -6.99 7.96 -5.32
CA PRO A 108 -5.79 8.53 -5.92
C PRO A 108 -4.93 7.39 -6.47
N GLY A 109 -4.55 7.47 -7.74
CA GLY A 109 -3.75 6.42 -8.37
C GLY A 109 -3.93 6.27 -9.88
N GLU A 110 -4.32 7.34 -10.57
CA GLU A 110 -4.49 7.32 -12.03
C GLU A 110 -3.25 6.71 -12.71
N GLY A 111 -3.48 5.70 -13.56
CA GLY A 111 -2.42 5.02 -14.31
C GLY A 111 -1.64 3.94 -13.55
N LEU A 112 -1.94 3.66 -12.27
CA LEU A 112 -1.36 2.50 -11.60
C LEU A 112 -2.03 1.20 -12.07
N PRO A 113 -1.25 0.15 -12.45
CA PRO A 113 -1.80 -1.10 -12.97
C PRO A 113 -2.42 -2.00 -11.89
N CYS A 114 -2.27 -1.64 -10.61
CA CYS A 114 -2.79 -2.43 -9.50
C CYS A 114 -4.31 -2.36 -9.38
N ASN A 115 -4.88 -3.34 -8.69
CA ASN A 115 -6.26 -3.29 -8.25
C ASN A 115 -6.49 -2.06 -7.33
N PRO A 116 -7.39 -1.13 -7.68
CA PRO A 116 -7.58 0.12 -6.95
C PRO A 116 -8.10 -0.08 -5.52
N VAL A 117 -8.64 -1.25 -5.18
CA VAL A 117 -9.07 -1.55 -3.80
C VAL A 117 -7.93 -1.44 -2.78
N ILE A 118 -6.68 -1.66 -3.21
CA ILE A 118 -5.49 -1.51 -2.34
C ILE A 118 -5.34 -0.04 -1.94
N LEU A 119 -5.44 0.86 -2.91
CA LEU A 119 -5.31 2.30 -2.68
C LEU A 119 -6.52 2.84 -1.91
N TYR A 120 -7.73 2.38 -2.24
CA TYR A 120 -8.94 2.69 -1.47
C TYR A 120 -8.74 2.37 0.02
N PHE A 121 -8.31 1.16 0.34
CA PHE A 121 -8.16 0.71 1.72
C PHE A 121 -7.11 1.52 2.46
N LEU A 122 -5.95 1.75 1.84
CA LEU A 122 -4.87 2.53 2.43
C LEU A 122 -5.29 3.98 2.70
N GLU A 123 -5.96 4.61 1.74
CA GLU A 123 -6.37 6.00 1.85
C GLU A 123 -7.54 6.19 2.84
N HIS A 124 -8.41 5.18 2.99
CA HIS A 124 -9.41 5.14 4.04
C HIS A 124 -8.76 5.10 5.44
N ASP A 125 -7.82 4.17 5.66
CA ASP A 125 -7.09 4.04 6.92
C ASP A 125 -6.25 5.30 7.23
N ILE A 126 -5.62 5.90 6.22
CA ILE A 126 -4.87 7.15 6.35
C ILE A 126 -5.80 8.33 6.72
N ALA A 127 -6.98 8.42 6.12
CA ALA A 127 -7.96 9.45 6.47
C ALA A 127 -8.45 9.29 7.92
N GLU A 128 -8.66 8.04 8.36
CA GLU A 128 -8.98 7.77 9.76
C GLU A 128 -7.82 8.17 10.69
N MET A 129 -6.58 7.83 10.35
CA MET A 129 -5.39 8.23 11.12
C MET A 129 -5.27 9.75 11.24
N GLU A 130 -5.52 10.48 10.15
CA GLU A 130 -5.57 11.96 10.15
C GLU A 130 -6.65 12.49 11.09
N GLN A 131 -7.88 11.96 11.01
CA GLN A 131 -8.98 12.38 11.87
C GLN A 131 -8.73 12.09 13.35
N LEU A 132 -8.21 10.90 13.68
CA LEU A 132 -8.05 10.45 15.07
C LEU A 132 -6.83 11.04 15.77
N THR A 133 -5.81 11.45 15.02
CA THR A 133 -4.54 11.95 15.60
C THR A 133 -4.28 13.43 15.34
N GLY A 134 -5.00 14.04 14.39
CA GLY A 134 -4.70 15.38 13.87
C GLY A 134 -3.39 15.45 13.08
N GLY A 135 -2.76 14.31 12.77
CA GLY A 135 -1.57 14.22 11.93
C GLY A 135 -1.89 14.47 10.45
N GLN A 136 -0.91 14.91 9.67
CA GLN A 136 -1.13 15.23 8.26
C GLN A 136 -1.22 13.96 7.40
N ARG A 137 -2.19 13.87 6.48
CA ARG A 137 -2.33 12.75 5.53
C ARG A 137 -1.00 12.30 4.87
N ARG A 138 -0.25 13.26 4.32
CA ARG A 138 1.03 13.02 3.62
C ARG A 138 2.07 12.34 4.51
N TYR A 139 2.01 12.59 5.80
CA TYR A 139 2.90 11.96 6.78
C TYR A 139 2.66 10.45 6.85
N PHE A 140 1.41 10.05 7.05
CA PHE A 140 1.03 8.63 7.15
C PHE A 140 1.29 7.88 5.84
N GLN A 141 0.95 8.49 4.69
CA GLN A 141 1.31 7.98 3.36
C GLN A 141 2.82 7.69 3.25
N ARG A 142 3.65 8.65 3.68
CA ARG A 142 5.11 8.49 3.65
C ARG A 142 5.57 7.35 4.56
N ARG A 143 5.01 7.21 5.77
CA ARG A 143 5.38 6.13 6.70
C ARG A 143 5.06 4.76 6.11
N VAL A 144 3.87 4.57 5.53
CA VAL A 144 3.48 3.32 4.86
C VAL A 144 4.41 3.02 3.69
N ARG A 145 4.68 4.02 2.84
CA ARG A 145 5.60 3.86 1.70
C ARG A 145 7.00 3.45 2.14
N LEU A 146 7.57 4.12 3.13
CA LEU A 146 8.91 3.79 3.65
C LEU A 146 8.95 2.36 4.22
N ALA A 147 7.90 1.93 4.89
CA ALA A 147 7.84 0.57 5.45
C ALA A 147 7.74 -0.51 4.37
N LEU A 148 7.11 -0.24 3.22
CA LEU A 148 7.12 -1.13 2.07
C LEU A 148 8.46 -1.11 1.31
N ALA A 149 9.09 0.06 1.23
CA ALA A 149 10.41 0.25 0.61
C ALA A 149 11.54 -0.43 1.41
N ALA A 150 11.36 -0.60 2.72
CA ALA A 150 12.27 -1.34 3.59
C ALA A 150 12.34 -2.85 3.30
N SER A 151 11.73 -3.31 2.20
CA SER A 151 11.76 -4.69 1.72
C SER A 151 11.29 -5.70 2.78
N PRO A 152 10.05 -5.57 3.29
CA PRO A 152 9.49 -6.54 4.20
C PRO A 152 9.44 -7.92 3.53
N ALA A 153 9.55 -8.98 4.33
CA ALA A 153 9.49 -10.34 3.82
C ALA A 153 8.17 -10.61 3.09
N ILE A 154 8.25 -11.33 1.97
CA ILE A 154 7.10 -11.85 1.24
C ILE A 154 7.01 -13.34 1.56
N THR A 155 6.10 -13.69 2.45
CA THR A 155 5.98 -15.06 2.97
C THR A 155 4.90 -15.83 2.19
N PRO A 156 5.21 -17.01 1.61
CA PRO A 156 4.18 -17.87 1.03
C PRO A 156 3.29 -18.43 2.14
N VAL A 157 1.98 -18.37 1.95
CA VAL A 157 0.98 -18.87 2.89
C VAL A 157 -0.12 -19.60 2.13
N ILE A 158 -0.80 -20.54 2.80
CA ILE A 158 -2.03 -21.15 2.30
C ILE A 158 -3.22 -20.49 2.99
N ARG A 159 -4.22 -20.07 2.21
CA ARG A 159 -5.45 -19.44 2.70
C ARG A 159 -6.67 -20.09 2.10
N ASP A 160 -7.80 -19.94 2.75
CA ASP A 160 -9.10 -20.30 2.17
C ASP A 160 -9.62 -19.13 1.34
N ALA A 161 -10.04 -19.42 0.12
CA ALA A 161 -10.78 -18.51 -0.75
C ALA A 161 -12.02 -19.26 -1.24
N GLN A 162 -13.21 -18.81 -0.82
CA GLN A 162 -14.49 -19.43 -1.21
C GLN A 162 -14.53 -20.96 -1.00
N GLY A 163 -14.02 -21.43 0.13
CA GLY A 163 -13.98 -22.85 0.48
C GLY A 163 -12.87 -23.67 -0.21
N LYS A 164 -11.97 -23.04 -0.97
CA LYS A 164 -10.81 -23.70 -1.60
C LYS A 164 -9.51 -23.21 -0.95
N LYS A 165 -8.57 -24.13 -0.73
CA LYS A 165 -7.20 -23.79 -0.32
C LYS A 165 -6.44 -23.23 -1.52
N VAL A 166 -5.89 -22.03 -1.37
CA VAL A 166 -5.12 -21.32 -2.40
C VAL A 166 -3.76 -20.90 -1.86
N THR A 167 -2.74 -20.91 -2.72
CA THR A 167 -1.44 -20.32 -2.42
C THR A 167 -1.53 -18.81 -2.50
N ALA A 168 -0.99 -18.13 -1.50
CA ALA A 168 -0.95 -16.68 -1.42
C ALA A 168 0.41 -16.19 -0.94
N LYS A 169 0.70 -14.92 -1.17
CA LYS A 169 1.87 -14.18 -0.71
C LYS A 169 1.42 -13.19 0.36
N GLN A 170 2.01 -13.26 1.54
CA GLN A 170 1.72 -12.37 2.65
C GLN A 170 2.85 -11.35 2.84
N ILE A 171 2.49 -10.08 2.97
CA ILE A 171 3.37 -8.99 3.38
C ILE A 171 2.85 -8.43 4.70
N VAL A 172 3.75 -8.19 5.65
CA VAL A 172 3.43 -7.57 6.94
C VAL A 172 4.37 -6.39 7.17
N ILE A 173 3.80 -5.25 7.52
CA ILE A 173 4.57 -4.04 7.88
C ILE A 173 4.00 -3.40 9.17
N GLN A 174 4.86 -2.69 9.90
CA GLN A 174 4.47 -1.84 11.02
C GLN A 174 5.04 -0.43 10.78
N PRO A 175 4.31 0.44 10.05
CA PRO A 175 4.88 1.69 9.53
C PRO A 175 5.39 2.68 10.59
N TYR A 176 4.90 2.55 11.82
CA TYR A 176 5.09 3.51 12.90
C TYR A 176 6.00 3.02 14.02
N LEU A 177 6.48 1.77 13.97
CA LEU A 177 7.25 1.16 15.06
C LEU A 177 8.53 1.93 15.37
N ASP A 178 9.31 2.26 14.33
CA ASP A 178 10.57 3.00 14.42
C ASP A 178 10.40 4.47 13.99
N ASP A 179 9.23 5.05 14.24
CA ASP A 179 8.95 6.42 13.86
C ASP A 179 9.41 7.42 14.94
N PRO A 180 10.33 8.37 14.64
CA PRO A 180 10.78 9.35 15.63
C PRO A 180 9.68 10.26 16.16
N ASN A 181 8.56 10.42 15.43
CA ASN A 181 7.42 11.22 15.91
C ASN A 181 6.27 10.38 16.48
N SER A 182 6.48 9.08 16.68
CA SER A 182 5.45 8.11 17.10
C SER A 182 4.79 8.44 18.44
N ALA A 183 5.53 9.13 19.31
CA ALA A 183 5.04 9.57 20.62
C ALA A 183 3.75 10.44 20.53
N ARG A 184 3.52 11.11 19.40
CA ARG A 184 2.31 11.93 19.18
C ARG A 184 1.04 11.11 18.93
N PHE A 185 1.17 9.82 18.63
CA PHE A 185 0.09 8.89 18.35
C PHE A 185 0.42 7.53 18.96
N SER A 186 0.73 7.54 20.26
CA SER A 186 1.25 6.40 21.03
C SER A 186 0.41 5.13 20.92
N GLN A 187 -0.91 5.26 20.76
CA GLN A 187 -1.80 4.13 20.54
C GLN A 187 -1.53 3.38 19.23
N TYR A 188 -0.99 4.04 18.21
CA TYR A 188 -0.83 3.50 16.86
C TYR A 188 0.59 3.09 16.50
N ILE A 189 1.56 3.20 17.43
CA ILE A 189 2.97 2.84 17.20
C ILE A 189 3.08 1.38 16.72
N GLY A 190 2.37 0.49 17.40
CA GLY A 190 2.34 -0.93 17.07
C GLY A 190 1.46 -1.28 15.86
N LYS A 191 0.79 -0.31 15.21
CA LYS A 191 -0.19 -0.60 14.15
C LYS A 191 0.46 -1.40 13.03
N ARG A 192 -0.21 -2.50 12.66
CA ARG A 192 0.27 -3.49 11.69
C ARG A 192 -0.64 -3.54 10.48
N TYR A 193 -0.04 -3.61 9.29
CA TYR A 193 -0.73 -3.82 8.03
C TYR A 193 -0.34 -5.21 7.52
N THR A 194 -1.33 -5.98 7.11
CA THR A 194 -1.15 -7.30 6.50
C THR A 194 -1.82 -7.29 5.13
N PHE A 195 -1.05 -7.59 4.09
CA PHE A 195 -1.54 -7.77 2.74
C PHE A 195 -1.40 -9.22 2.35
N VAL A 196 -2.44 -9.81 1.79
CA VAL A 196 -2.46 -11.18 1.30
C VAL A 196 -2.89 -11.16 -0.16
N MET A 197 -1.97 -11.51 -1.04
CA MET A 197 -2.14 -11.49 -2.49
C MET A 197 -2.17 -12.92 -3.01
N SER A 198 -3.09 -13.27 -3.92
CA SER A 198 -3.16 -14.59 -4.53
C SER A 198 -3.57 -14.51 -5.99
N GLU A 199 -2.80 -15.11 -6.88
CA GLU A 199 -3.14 -15.23 -8.31
C GLU A 199 -4.36 -16.14 -8.56
N ALA A 200 -4.83 -16.88 -7.53
CA ALA A 200 -5.99 -17.75 -7.63
C ALA A 200 -7.34 -17.03 -7.52
N VAL A 201 -7.35 -15.74 -7.14
CA VAL A 201 -8.58 -14.92 -7.10
C VAL A 201 -8.53 -13.80 -8.14
N PRO A 202 -9.65 -13.48 -8.82
CA PRO A 202 -9.75 -12.30 -9.68
C PRO A 202 -9.31 -11.02 -8.96
N GLY A 203 -8.47 -10.22 -9.60
CA GLY A 203 -7.96 -8.98 -9.01
C GLY A 203 -6.88 -9.17 -7.94
N GLN A 204 -6.44 -10.41 -7.70
CA GLN A 204 -5.28 -10.83 -6.89
C GLN A 204 -5.23 -10.42 -5.41
N VAL A 205 -6.13 -9.57 -4.95
CA VAL A 205 -6.24 -9.16 -3.54
C VAL A 205 -7.14 -10.15 -2.83
N LEU A 206 -6.59 -10.93 -1.89
CA LEU A 206 -7.38 -11.85 -1.09
C LEU A 206 -7.82 -11.18 0.22
N LEU A 207 -6.89 -10.49 0.89
CA LEU A 207 -7.15 -9.80 2.16
C LEU A 207 -6.20 -8.63 2.36
N ILE A 208 -6.73 -7.53 2.88
CA ILE A 208 -5.94 -6.43 3.45
C ILE A 208 -6.47 -6.20 4.86
N ARG A 209 -5.57 -6.07 5.84
CA ARG A 209 -5.96 -5.88 7.24
C ARG A 209 -5.06 -4.89 7.94
N THR A 210 -5.66 -4.01 8.72
CA THR A 210 -4.95 -3.20 9.72
C THR A 210 -5.37 -3.59 11.12
N GLU A 211 -4.42 -3.54 12.04
CA GLU A 211 -4.63 -3.83 13.46
C GLU A 211 -3.88 -2.84 14.32
N VAL A 212 -4.54 -2.32 15.34
CA VAL A 212 -3.88 -1.71 16.48
C VAL A 212 -3.83 -2.76 17.58
N PRO A 213 -2.63 -3.16 18.06
CA PRO A 213 -2.53 -4.23 19.03
C PRO A 213 -3.15 -3.82 20.38
N GLY A 214 -3.57 -4.84 21.13
CA GLY A 214 -3.94 -4.68 22.53
C GLY A 214 -2.74 -4.43 23.44
N ALA A 215 -2.99 -4.50 24.74
CA ALA A 215 -1.95 -4.34 25.75
C ALA A 215 -0.76 -5.29 25.48
N ASN A 216 0.45 -4.82 25.76
CA ASN A 216 1.69 -5.60 25.55
C ASN A 216 1.90 -6.10 24.10
N ASN A 217 1.44 -5.32 23.11
CA ASN A 217 1.52 -5.67 21.68
C ASN A 217 0.73 -6.95 21.32
N ASP A 218 -0.39 -7.21 22.00
CA ASP A 218 -1.24 -8.36 21.73
C ASP A 218 -2.06 -8.19 20.45
N PHE A 219 -1.65 -8.87 19.39
CA PHE A 219 -2.42 -8.92 18.14
C PHE A 219 -3.45 -10.05 18.07
N ALA A 220 -3.50 -10.96 19.04
CA ALA A 220 -4.60 -11.92 19.16
C ALA A 220 -5.88 -11.21 19.63
N HIS A 221 -5.72 -10.15 20.43
CA HIS A 221 -6.83 -9.32 20.92
C HIS A 221 -6.59 -7.83 20.58
N PRO A 222 -6.67 -7.45 19.29
CA PRO A 222 -6.44 -6.06 18.89
C PRO A 222 -7.54 -5.15 19.42
N VAL A 223 -7.17 -3.93 19.84
CA VAL A 223 -8.15 -2.91 20.26
C VAL A 223 -8.93 -2.36 19.08
N GLN A 224 -8.32 -2.34 17.90
CA GLN A 224 -8.95 -1.95 16.65
C GLN A 224 -8.47 -2.85 15.52
N SER A 225 -9.37 -3.26 14.64
CA SER A 225 -9.01 -3.89 13.38
C SER A 225 -9.96 -3.54 12.27
N GLU A 226 -9.44 -3.38 11.07
CA GLU A 226 -10.22 -3.29 9.83
C GLU A 226 -9.70 -4.37 8.87
N THR A 227 -10.60 -5.19 8.33
CA THR A 227 -10.26 -6.26 7.39
C THR A 227 -11.11 -6.12 6.15
N LEU A 228 -10.48 -5.99 5.00
CA LEU A 228 -11.08 -6.09 3.68
C LEU A 228 -10.74 -7.46 3.09
N SER A 229 -11.74 -8.23 2.68
CA SER A 229 -11.59 -9.62 2.23
C SER A 229 -12.38 -9.91 0.97
N TYR A 230 -11.75 -10.58 0.00
CA TYR A 230 -12.40 -10.95 -1.26
C TYR A 230 -13.56 -11.93 -1.04
N GLN A 231 -14.72 -11.61 -1.61
CA GLN A 231 -15.93 -12.43 -1.51
C GLN A 231 -16.29 -13.09 -2.83
N GLY A 232 -16.16 -12.39 -3.94
CA GLY A 232 -16.57 -12.92 -5.24
C GLY A 232 -16.39 -11.99 -6.41
N ALA A 233 -16.70 -12.51 -7.59
CA ALA A 233 -16.74 -11.76 -8.83
C ALA A 233 -18.08 -12.02 -9.53
N LEU A 234 -18.79 -10.95 -9.86
CA LEU A 234 -20.06 -10.98 -10.54
C LEU A 234 -19.92 -10.28 -11.89
N ARG A 235 -20.11 -11.02 -12.98
CA ARG A 235 -20.13 -10.44 -14.32
C ARG A 235 -21.54 -9.98 -14.65
N SER A 236 -21.71 -8.67 -14.84
CA SER A 236 -22.92 -8.13 -15.44
C SER A 236 -22.86 -8.32 -16.96
N LEU A 237 -23.92 -8.89 -17.53
CA LEU A 237 -24.12 -8.91 -18.98
C LEU A 237 -24.86 -7.66 -19.49
N SER A 238 -25.23 -6.75 -18.58
CA SER A 238 -26.02 -5.55 -18.89
C SER A 238 -25.12 -4.34 -19.20
N PRO A 239 -25.54 -3.42 -20.09
CA PRO A 239 -24.78 -2.22 -20.43
C PRO A 239 -24.60 -1.28 -19.23
N LEU A 240 -23.54 -0.46 -19.26
CA LEU A 240 -23.23 0.54 -18.24
C LEU A 240 -24.45 1.40 -17.85
N PRO A 241 -24.66 1.70 -16.55
CA PRO A 241 -25.63 2.71 -16.15
C PRO A 241 -25.27 4.05 -16.81
N GLY A 242 -26.15 4.52 -17.69
CA GLY A 242 -25.97 5.77 -18.45
C GLY A 242 -25.87 5.61 -19.98
N LYS A 243 -25.63 4.40 -20.51
CA LYS A 243 -25.84 4.13 -21.95
C LYS A 243 -27.26 3.58 -22.13
N LYS A 244 -28.21 4.43 -22.52
CA LYS A 244 -29.51 3.98 -23.02
C LYS A 244 -29.26 2.94 -24.12
N ALA A 245 -29.95 1.80 -24.04
CA ALA A 245 -30.00 0.87 -25.15
C ALA A 245 -30.42 1.63 -26.41
N PRO A 246 -29.83 1.37 -27.59
CA PRO A 246 -30.33 1.98 -28.82
C PRO A 246 -31.80 1.60 -28.95
N ASP A 247 -32.66 2.60 -29.10
CA ASP A 247 -34.08 2.38 -29.35
C ASP A 247 -34.21 1.43 -30.53
N LYS A 248 -34.92 0.32 -30.31
CA LYS A 248 -35.24 -0.62 -31.36
C LYS A 248 -36.13 0.14 -32.34
N ASP A 249 -35.59 0.57 -33.48
CA ASP A 249 -36.33 1.27 -34.53
C ASP A 249 -37.60 0.47 -34.87
N VAL A 250 -38.74 0.92 -34.34
CA VAL A 250 -40.07 0.45 -34.72
C VAL A 250 -40.43 1.18 -36.01
N ASN A 251 -39.75 0.82 -37.10
CA ASN A 251 -40.22 1.20 -38.43
C ASN A 251 -39.70 0.22 -39.49
N ALA A 252 -40.15 -1.03 -39.38
CA ALA A 252 -40.12 -1.94 -40.53
C ALA A 252 -41.46 -1.79 -41.28
N PRO A 253 -41.44 -1.52 -42.60
CA PRO A 253 -42.67 -1.33 -43.38
C PRO A 253 -43.47 -2.63 -43.45
N ARG A 254 -44.73 -2.57 -43.03
CA ARG A 254 -45.67 -3.69 -43.06
C ARG A 254 -46.05 -3.96 -44.52
N ALA A 255 -45.51 -5.04 -45.09
CA ALA A 255 -45.85 -5.51 -46.42
C ALA A 255 -47.35 -5.87 -46.49
N SER A 256 -47.98 -5.35 -47.53
CA SER A 256 -49.39 -5.46 -47.92
C SER A 256 -49.81 -6.90 -48.20
N ARG A 257 -51.07 -7.21 -47.89
CA ARG A 257 -51.83 -8.31 -48.50
C ARG A 257 -53.29 -7.92 -48.61
#